data_AF-A0A7V3AMV2-F1
#
_entry.id   AF-A0A7V3AMV2-F1
#
_cell.length_a   1.000
_cell.length_b   1.000
_cell.length_c   1.000
_cell.angle_alpha   90.00
_cell.angle_beta   90.00
_cell.angle_gamma   90.00
#
_symmetry.space_group_name_H-M   'P 1'
#
loop_
_entity.id
_entity.type
_entity.pdbx_description
1 polymer ?
#
loop_
_entity_poly.entity_id
_entity_poly.type
_entity_poly.pdbx_seq_one_letter_code
_entity_poly.pdbx_strand_id
1 'polypeptide(L)'
;MSGSGRWHRGERTDLYPPGTVLHVDMDAYFASIEQVCNPSLRGRPVVVCGETSAEQGWGRTIVTTASYEARRLGIKTGCTVP
;
A
#
# COMPACT_ATOMS: atom_id res chain seq x y z
N MET A 1 -19.70 29.41 -11.87
CA MET A 1 -18.64 29.03 -10.91
C MET A 1 -19.31 28.66 -9.59
N SER A 2 -18.69 27.76 -8.83
CA SER A 2 -19.06 27.22 -7.51
C SER A 2 -20.15 26.13 -7.47
N GLY A 3 -19.82 24.93 -7.97
CA GLY A 3 -20.40 23.69 -7.45
C GLY A 3 -19.71 23.34 -6.13
N SER A 4 -20.32 23.67 -5.00
CA SER A 4 -19.89 23.21 -3.69
C SER A 4 -20.25 21.73 -3.55
N GLY A 5 -19.31 20.85 -3.92
CA GLY A 5 -19.37 19.42 -3.65
C GLY A 5 -19.29 19.16 -2.16
N ARG A 6 -20.42 19.30 -1.46
CA ARG A 6 -20.58 18.96 -0.05
C ARG A 6 -20.68 17.44 0.05
N TRP A 7 -19.59 16.80 0.43
CA TRP A 7 -19.58 15.39 0.80
C TRP A 7 -20.48 15.20 2.03
N HIS A 8 -21.66 14.62 1.83
CA HIS A 8 -22.52 14.19 2.92
C HIS A 8 -21.90 12.93 3.53
N ARG A 9 -21.16 13.10 4.63
CA ARG A 9 -20.77 12.00 5.50
C ARG A 9 -22.05 11.44 6.14
N GLY A 10 -22.61 10.40 5.55
CA GLY A 10 -23.68 9.62 6.16
C GLY A 10 -23.12 8.89 7.37
N GLU A 11 -23.22 9.50 8.55
CA GLU A 11 -22.98 8.83 9.83
C GLU A 11 -24.14 7.87 10.10
N ARG A 12 -24.02 6.63 9.61
CA ARG A 12 -24.76 5.49 10.16
C ARG A 12 -24.10 5.02 11.46
N THR A 13 -24.17 5.87 12.48
CA THR A 13 -23.74 5.52 13.85
C THR A 13 -24.83 4.78 14.63
N ASP A 14 -25.98 4.52 14.00
CA ASP A 14 -27.15 3.84 14.55
C ASP A 14 -27.13 2.31 14.38
N LEU A 15 -26.25 1.79 13.52
CA LEU A 15 -26.08 0.34 13.30
C LEU A 15 -25.14 -0.33 14.31
N TYR A 16 -24.40 0.44 15.11
CA TYR A 16 -23.55 -0.07 16.17
C TYR A 16 -23.94 0.60 17.50
N PRO A 17 -24.33 -0.16 18.54
CA PRO A 17 -24.43 0.41 19.89
C PRO A 17 -23.07 1.01 20.28
N PRO A 18 -23.02 2.02 21.18
CA PRO A 18 -21.75 2.56 21.66
C PRO A 18 -20.89 1.41 22.19
N GLY A 19 -19.87 1.06 21.42
CA GLY A 19 -19.16 -0.20 21.52
C GLY A 19 -17.74 -0.06 21.00
N THR A 20 -16.85 -0.90 21.50
CA THR A 20 -15.44 -0.89 21.16
C THR A 20 -15.23 -1.14 19.67
N VAL A 21 -14.56 -0.21 18.99
CA VAL A 21 -14.12 -0.37 17.59
C VAL A 21 -12.69 -0.90 17.58
N LEU A 22 -12.46 -2.02 16.88
CA LEU A 22 -11.13 -2.55 16.61
C LEU A 22 -10.72 -2.18 15.18
N HIS A 23 -9.58 -1.53 15.04
CA HIS A 23 -8.92 -1.28 13.75
C HIS A 23 -7.72 -2.23 13.61
N VAL A 24 -7.67 -2.98 12.51
CA VAL A 24 -6.55 -3.88 12.19
C VAL A 24 -5.99 -3.47 10.84
N ASP A 25 -4.71 -3.14 10.81
CA ASP A 25 -3.95 -2.85 9.60
C ASP A 25 -2.75 -3.79 9.51
N MET A 26 -2.44 -4.23 8.30
CA MET A 26 -1.35 -5.17 8.06
C MET A 26 -0.11 -4.44 7.58
N ASP A 27 0.96 -4.59 8.36
CA ASP A 27 2.23 -3.96 8.06
C ASP A 27 2.88 -4.52 6.79
N ALA A 28 3.22 -3.60 5.87
CA ALA A 28 3.90 -3.91 4.61
C ALA A 28 3.28 -5.12 3.86
N TYR A 29 1.95 -5.19 3.84
CA TYR A 29 1.15 -6.36 3.48
C TYR A 29 1.67 -7.20 2.30
N PHE A 30 1.84 -6.61 1.10
CA PHE A 30 2.29 -7.41 -0.05
C PHE A 30 3.73 -7.90 0.10
N ALA A 31 4.63 -7.11 0.68
CA ALA A 31 5.99 -7.54 0.92
C ALA A 31 6.08 -8.65 1.98
N SER A 32 5.22 -8.61 3.01
CA SER A 32 5.18 -9.66 4.03
C SER A 32 4.64 -10.98 3.48
N ILE A 33 3.65 -10.93 2.58
CA ILE A 33 3.21 -12.12 1.82
C ILE A 33 4.37 -12.71 1.00
N GLU A 34 5.07 -11.89 0.22
CA GLU A 34 6.21 -12.37 -0.59
C GLU A 34 7.33 -12.99 0.27
N GLN A 35 7.60 -12.43 1.45
CA GLN A 35 8.58 -12.99 2.40
C GLN A 35 8.10 -14.29 3.08
N VAL A 36 6.79 -14.50 3.19
CA VAL A 36 6.21 -15.77 3.63
C VAL A 36 6.33 -16.81 2.51
N CYS A 37 5.90 -16.45 1.29
CA CYS A 37 5.93 -17.31 0.11
C CYS A 37 7.35 -17.69 -0.33
N ASN A 38 8.29 -16.75 -0.22
CA ASN A 38 9.70 -16.97 -0.52
C ASN A 38 10.57 -16.56 0.70
N PRO A 39 10.89 -17.51 1.59
CA PRO A 39 11.66 -17.23 2.80
C PRO A 39 13.04 -16.62 2.57
N SER A 40 13.62 -16.75 1.37
CA SER A 40 14.91 -16.13 1.03
C SER A 40 14.86 -14.59 0.98
N LEU A 41 13.66 -14.01 0.94
CA LEU A 41 13.41 -12.57 0.95
C LEU A 41 13.36 -11.98 2.37
N ARG A 42 13.32 -12.81 3.42
CA ARG A 42 13.26 -12.35 4.82
C ARG A 42 14.53 -11.63 5.21
N GLY A 43 14.40 -10.51 5.90
CA GLY A 43 15.53 -9.66 6.29
C GLY A 43 16.23 -8.95 5.12
N ARG A 44 15.69 -9.05 3.91
CA ARG A 44 16.20 -8.33 2.73
C ARG A 44 15.33 -7.12 2.40
N PRO A 45 15.91 -6.05 1.82
CA PRO A 45 15.13 -4.97 1.23
C PRO A 45 14.30 -5.49 0.05
N VAL A 46 12.98 -5.53 0.23
CA VAL A 46 11.99 -5.95 -0.77
C VAL A 46 11.03 -4.80 -1.07
N VAL A 47 10.69 -4.66 -2.35
CA VAL A 47 9.60 -3.82 -2.86
C VAL A 47 8.68 -4.66 -3.72
N VAL A 48 7.39 -4.30 -3.75
CA VAL A 48 6.40 -4.81 -4.71
C VAL A 48 6.03 -3.64 -5.62
N CYS A 49 5.99 -3.88 -6.92
CA CYS A 49 5.62 -2.89 -7.94
C CYS A 49 4.91 -3.60 -9.10
N GLY A 50 4.22 -2.83 -9.96
CA GLY A 50 3.70 -3.36 -11.22
C GLY A 50 4.83 -3.71 -12.19
N GLU A 51 4.55 -4.58 -13.15
CA GLU A 51 5.50 -4.94 -14.21
C GLU A 51 5.85 -3.73 -15.09
N THR A 52 7.11 -3.66 -15.51
CA THR A 52 7.60 -2.68 -16.49
C THR A 52 8.12 -3.44 -17.70
N SER A 53 7.64 -3.08 -18.88
CA SER A 53 8.12 -3.64 -20.14
C SER A 53 8.30 -2.53 -21.16
N ALA A 54 9.56 -2.31 -21.54
CA ALA A 54 9.92 -1.36 -22.59
C ALA A 54 9.30 -1.78 -23.94
N GLU A 55 9.22 -3.07 -24.21
CA GLU A 55 8.70 -3.63 -25.46
C GLU A 55 7.18 -3.45 -25.59
N GLN A 56 6.46 -3.51 -24.48
CA GLN A 56 5.00 -3.36 -24.46
C GLN A 56 4.53 -1.91 -24.21
N GLY A 57 5.46 -0.94 -24.14
CA GLY A 57 5.16 0.47 -23.91
C GLY A 57 4.82 0.83 -22.44
N TRP A 58 5.01 -0.09 -21.50
CA TRP A 58 4.81 0.14 -20.06
C TRP A 58 6.11 0.71 -19.47
N GLY A 59 6.30 2.01 -19.64
CA GLY A 59 7.58 2.66 -19.33
C GLY A 59 7.76 3.13 -17.89
N ARG A 60 6.73 3.06 -17.02
CA ARG A 60 6.80 3.56 -15.64
C ARG A 60 5.89 2.78 -14.70
N THR A 61 6.38 2.51 -13.50
CA THR A 61 5.60 1.95 -12.40
C THR A 61 5.96 2.64 -11.08
N ILE A 62 5.26 2.29 -10.02
CA ILE A 62 5.54 2.77 -8.67
C ILE A 62 5.73 1.59 -7.71
N VAL A 63 6.40 1.87 -6.60
CA VAL A 63 6.43 0.97 -5.45
C VAL A 63 5.06 0.97 -4.78
N THR A 64 4.34 -0.15 -4.87
CA THR A 64 3.03 -0.34 -4.21
C THR A 64 3.19 -0.76 -2.76
N THR A 65 4.30 -1.43 -2.41
CA THR A 65 4.66 -1.76 -1.02
C THR A 65 6.17 -1.83 -0.87
N ALA A 66 6.68 -1.30 0.24
CA ALA A 66 8.08 -1.42 0.65
C ALA A 66 8.15 -2.14 2.00
N SER A 67 8.99 -3.17 2.10
CA SER A 67 9.36 -3.85 3.35
C SER A 67 10.01 -2.88 4.34
N TYR A 68 10.07 -3.25 5.62
CA TYR A 68 10.75 -2.46 6.63
C TYR A 68 12.24 -2.25 6.32
N GLU A 69 12.91 -3.27 5.81
CA GLU A 69 14.29 -3.21 5.38
C GLU A 69 14.48 -2.20 4.24
N ALA A 70 13.57 -2.17 3.26
CA ALA A 70 13.60 -1.16 2.19
C ALA A 70 13.30 0.25 2.71
N ARG A 71 12.36 0.40 3.65
CA ARG A 71 12.03 1.69 4.28
C ARG A 71 13.21 2.28 5.05
N ARG A 72 14.02 1.44 5.72
CA ARG A 72 15.27 1.87 6.38
C ARG A 72 16.29 2.46 5.40
N LEU A 73 16.21 2.10 4.12
CA LEU A 73 17.02 2.66 3.04
C LEU A 73 16.38 3.92 2.40
N GLY A 74 15.27 4.42 2.94
CA GLY A 74 14.59 5.61 2.45
C GLY A 74 13.57 5.35 1.32
N ILE A 75 13.38 4.08 0.92
CA ILE A 75 12.38 3.74 -0.10
C ILE A 75 10.98 3.84 0.50
N LYS A 76 10.09 4.54 -0.20
CA LYS A 76 8.70 4.75 0.23
C LYS A 76 7.72 4.20 -0.80
N THR A 77 6.53 3.85 -0.33
CA THR A 77 5.39 3.62 -1.21
C THR A 77 5.09 4.86 -2.04
N GLY A 78 4.76 4.65 -3.32
CA GLY A 78 4.52 5.72 -4.29
C GLY A 78 5.77 6.26 -5.00
N CYS A 79 6.99 5.85 -4.61
CA CYS A 79 8.20 6.18 -5.37
C CYS A 79 8.18 5.50 -6.75
N THR A 80 8.64 6.21 -7.78
CA THR A 80 8.83 5.63 -9.12
C THR A 80 9.92 4.57 -9.09
N VAL A 81 9.67 3.45 -9.76
CA VAL A 81 10.71 2.45 -10.04
C VAL A 81 11.36 2.84 -11.38
N PRO A 82 12.69 2.99 -11.43
CA PRO A 82 13.41 3.37 -12.64
C PRO A 82 13.35 2.30 -13.74
#